data_AF-A0A9E3Q5S6-F1
#
_entry.id   AF-A0A9E3Q5S6-F1
#
_cell.length_a   1.000
_cell.length_b   1.000
_cell.length_c   1.000
_cell.angle_alpha   90.00
_cell.angle_beta   90.00
_cell.angle_gamma   90.00
#
_symmetry.space_group_name_H-M   'P 1'
#
loop_
_entity.id
_entity.type
_entity.pdbx_description
1 polymer ?
#
loop_
_entity_poly.entity_id
_entity_poly.type
_entity_poly.pdbx_seq_one_letter_code
_entity_poly.pdbx_strand_id
1 'polypeptide(L)'
;MNAKIILKSLFLVLVLLLLVLMGMHNRGTVDFVLPPLIEKAIKQPAALMYFAFFAIGFLTGTIVWAGGGTKGGSGSRGGGDRK
;
A
#
# COMPACT_ATOMS: atom_id res chain seq x y z
N MET A 1 14.92 -20.16 -0.88
CA MET A 1 14.44 -18.79 -1.19
C MET A 1 15.45 -17.78 -0.68
N ASN A 2 15.53 -16.61 -1.32
CA ASN A 2 16.47 -15.57 -0.92
C ASN A 2 16.08 -15.01 0.47
N ALA A 3 17.01 -14.95 1.44
CA ALA A 3 16.72 -14.52 2.82
C ALA A 3 16.08 -13.12 2.88
N LYS A 4 16.46 -12.26 1.93
CA LYS A 4 15.87 -10.92 1.75
C LYS A 4 14.37 -10.97 1.43
N ILE A 5 13.91 -11.96 0.67
CA ILE A 5 12.49 -12.14 0.34
C ILE A 5 11.75 -12.63 1.58
N ILE A 6 12.32 -13.63 2.28
CA ILE A 6 11.72 -14.15 3.52
C ILE A 6 11.54 -13.04 4.55
N LEU A 7 12.55 -12.19 4.76
CA LEU A 7 12.46 -11.07 5.71
C LEU A 7 11.36 -10.06 5.33
N LYS A 8 11.24 -9.72 4.04
CA LYS A 8 10.17 -8.83 3.55
C LYS A 8 8.79 -9.46 3.72
N SER A 9 8.66 -10.74 3.42
CA SER A 9 7.41 -11.49 3.61
C SER A 9 7.04 -11.58 5.08
N LEU A 10 8.00 -11.86 5.97
CA LEU A 10 7.77 -11.88 7.41
C LEU A 10 7.34 -10.52 7.92
N PHE A 11 7.99 -9.44 7.49
CA PHE A 11 7.57 -8.08 7.82
C PHE A 11 6.12 -7.80 7.40
N LEU A 12 5.74 -8.17 6.17
CA LEU A 12 4.37 -8.01 5.71
C LEU A 12 3.38 -8.83 6.56
N VAL A 13 3.71 -10.08 6.87
CA VAL A 13 2.88 -10.95 7.74
C VAL A 13 2.71 -10.34 9.12
N LEU A 14 3.78 -9.78 9.71
CA LEU A 14 3.70 -9.10 11.02
C LEU A 14 2.76 -7.89 10.97
N VAL A 15 2.84 -7.06 9.92
CA VAL A 15 1.92 -5.92 9.75
C VAL A 15 0.47 -6.41 9.61
N LEU A 16 0.23 -7.45 8.81
CA LEU A 16 -1.10 -8.05 8.65
C LEU A 16 -1.63 -8.65 9.96
N LEU A 17 -0.77 -9.28 10.75
CA LEU A 17 -1.13 -9.81 12.07
C LEU A 17 -1.58 -8.67 13.01
N LEU A 18 -0.87 -7.54 13.01
CA LEU A 18 -1.28 -6.37 13.79
C LEU A 18 -2.66 -5.84 13.36
N LEU A 19 -2.95 -5.82 12.06
CA LEU A 19 -4.28 -5.47 11.53
C LEU A 19 -5.38 -6.41 12.01
N VAL A 20 -5.12 -7.73 12.01
CA VAL A 20 -6.06 -8.72 12.55
C VAL A 20 -6.31 -8.48 14.04
N LEU A 21 -5.26 -8.28 14.83
CA LEU A 21 -5.40 -8.02 16.26
C LEU A 21 -6.16 -6.73 16.54
N MET A 22 -5.89 -5.66 15.76
CA MET A 22 -6.67 -4.42 15.81
C MET A 22 -8.14 -4.67 15.48
N GLY A 23 -8.44 -5.41 14.41
CA GLY A 23 -9.81 -5.74 14.03
C GLY A 23 -10.56 -6.56 15.08
N MET A 24 -9.87 -7.44 15.80
CA MET A 24 -10.46 -8.28 16.84
C MET A 24 -10.71 -7.51 18.15
N HIS A 25 -9.75 -6.70 18.60
CA HIS A 25 -9.77 -6.11 19.94
C HIS A 25 -10.20 -4.64 19.96
N ASN A 26 -10.14 -3.93 18.84
CA ASN A 26 -10.45 -2.50 18.75
C ASN A 26 -11.75 -2.27 17.97
N ARG A 27 -12.84 -2.84 18.49
CA ARG A 27 -14.20 -2.69 17.95
C ARG A 27 -14.95 -1.44 18.46
N GLY A 28 -14.30 -0.64 19.30
CA GLY A 28 -14.86 0.61 19.81
C GLY A 28 -15.24 1.55 18.67
N THR A 29 -16.39 2.20 18.79
CA THR A 29 -16.84 3.20 17.84
C THR A 29 -16.09 4.50 18.03
N VAL A 30 -15.56 5.04 16.93
CA VAL A 30 -14.87 6.32 16.88
C VAL A 30 -15.59 7.26 15.93
N ASP A 31 -15.45 8.56 16.17
CA ASP A 31 -15.89 9.58 15.24
C ASP A 31 -14.88 9.71 14.11
N PHE A 32 -15.31 9.39 12.89
CA PHE A 32 -14.51 9.61 11.70
C PHE A 32 -14.92 10.93 11.05
N VAL A 33 -13.99 11.89 11.05
CA VAL A 33 -14.14 13.23 10.49
C VAL A 33 -12.91 13.50 9.63
N LEU A 34 -13.11 13.87 8.35
CA LEU A 34 -12.01 14.09 7.41
C LEU A 34 -12.33 15.27 6.48
N PRO A 35 -12.30 16.52 6.97
CA PRO A 35 -12.60 17.68 6.15
C PRO A 35 -11.51 17.87 5.08
N PRO A 36 -11.86 18.27 3.83
CA PRO A 36 -13.19 18.62 3.35
C PRO A 36 -14.04 17.44 2.83
N LEU A 37 -13.52 16.21 2.83
CA LEU A 37 -14.20 15.06 2.23
C LEU A 37 -15.38 14.55 3.08
N ILE A 38 -15.24 14.59 4.41
CA ILE A 38 -16.22 14.10 5.38
C ILE A 38 -16.37 15.15 6.48
N GLU A 39 -17.39 16.00 6.32
CA GLU A 39 -17.67 17.13 7.22
C GLU A 39 -18.49 16.72 8.45
N LYS A 40 -19.27 15.64 8.37
CA LYS A 40 -20.07 15.12 9.48
C LYS A 40 -19.42 13.88 10.06
N ALA A 41 -19.33 13.84 11.39
CA ALA A 41 -18.79 12.70 12.11
C ALA A 41 -19.58 11.42 11.81
N ILE A 42 -18.91 10.42 11.26
CA ILE A 42 -19.46 9.09 11.05
C ILE A 42 -18.95 8.18 12.16
N LYS A 43 -19.86 7.64 12.97
CA LYS A 43 -19.54 6.66 14.02
C LYS A 43 -19.26 5.31 13.39
N GLN A 44 -18.01 4.84 13.44
CA GLN A 44 -17.61 3.55 12.89
C GLN A 44 -16.62 2.84 13.81
N PRO A 45 -16.50 1.50 13.75
CA PRO A 45 -15.46 0.79 14.50
C PRO A 45 -14.06 1.26 14.09
N ALA A 46 -13.18 1.52 15.07
CA ALA A 46 -11.80 1.93 14.83
C ALA A 46 -11.03 0.99 13.89
N ALA A 47 -11.36 -0.31 13.96
CA ALA A 47 -10.91 -1.35 13.02
C ALA A 47 -10.94 -0.90 11.55
N LEU A 48 -12.03 -0.29 11.09
CA LEU A 48 -12.20 0.10 9.69
C LEU A 48 -11.17 1.14 9.24
N MET A 49 -10.79 2.08 10.13
CA MET A 49 -9.75 3.06 9.81
C MET A 49 -8.39 2.40 9.61
N TYR A 50 -8.01 1.45 10.47
CA TYR A 50 -6.74 0.73 10.33
C TYR A 50 -6.67 -0.02 9.00
N PHE A 51 -7.75 -0.71 8.61
CA PHE A 51 -7.82 -1.42 7.33
C PHE A 51 -7.78 -0.46 6.13
N ALA A 52 -8.52 0.66 6.18
CA ALA A 52 -8.57 1.63 5.10
C ALA A 52 -7.18 2.26 4.83
N PHE A 53 -6.50 2.75 5.89
CA PHE A 53 -5.18 3.35 5.74
C PHE A 53 -4.12 2.33 5.30
N PHE A 54 -4.19 1.09 5.80
CA PHE A 54 -3.32 0.03 5.31
C PHE A 54 -3.55 -0.25 3.82
N ALA A 55 -4.80 -0.39 3.39
CA ALA A 55 -5.14 -0.67 1.99
C ALA A 55 -4.64 0.43 1.05
N ILE A 56 -4.87 1.70 1.41
CA ILE A 56 -4.36 2.85 0.65
C ILE A 56 -2.84 2.82 0.60
N GLY A 57 -2.17 2.72 1.75
CA GLY A 57 -0.70 2.68 1.81
C GLY A 57 -0.09 1.51 1.05
N PHE A 58 -0.70 0.33 1.13
CA PHE A 58 -0.27 -0.86 0.40
C PHE A 58 -0.45 -0.67 -1.11
N LEU A 59 -1.61 -0.22 -1.56
CA LEU A 59 -1.87 0.04 -2.99
C LEU A 59 -0.96 1.13 -3.55
N THR A 60 -0.77 2.23 -2.82
CA THR A 60 0.18 3.27 -3.22
C THR A 60 1.61 2.70 -3.30
N GLY A 61 2.03 1.93 -2.29
CA GLY A 61 3.34 1.29 -2.27
C GLY A 61 3.55 0.31 -3.43
N THR A 62 2.54 -0.51 -3.76
CA THR A 62 2.62 -1.44 -4.90
C THR A 62 2.62 -0.70 -6.23
N ILE A 63 1.83 0.37 -6.39
CA ILE A 63 1.85 1.21 -7.59
C ILE A 63 3.22 1.87 -7.78
N VAL A 64 3.82 2.43 -6.73
CA VAL A 64 5.17 3.02 -6.80
C VAL A 64 6.23 1.97 -7.11
N TRP A 65 6.14 0.80 -6.47
CA TRP A 65 7.09 -0.29 -6.68
C TRP A 65 6.97 -0.92 -8.08
N ALA A 66 5.76 -1.10 -8.60
CA ALA A 66 5.50 -1.66 -9.93
C ALA A 66 5.63 -0.63 -11.06
N GLY A 67 5.30 0.63 -10.80
CA GLY A 67 5.28 1.73 -11.76
C GLY A 67 6.63 2.41 -12.02
N GLY A 68 7.66 2.12 -11.21
CA GLY A 68 9.02 2.65 -11.39
C GLY A 68 9.79 2.09 -12.60
N GLY A 69 9.15 1.31 -13.48
CA GLY A 69 9.76 0.61 -14.61
C GLY A 69 9.94 1.42 -15.90
N THR A 70 9.41 2.65 -16.02
CA THR A 70 9.62 3.49 -17.21
C THR A 70 10.89 4.33 -17.11
N LYS A 71 12.04 3.67 -17.01
CA LYS A 71 13.33 4.27 -17.38
C LYS A 71 14.22 3.25 -18.09
N GLY A 72 13.69 2.74 -19.20
CA GLY A 72 14.38 1.87 -20.14
C GLY A 72 14.06 2.27 -21.58
N GLY A 73 14.05 3.57 -21.88
CA GLY A 73 14.06 4.06 -23.25
C GLY A 73 15.42 3.80 -23.90
N SER A 74 15.78 2.53 -24.14
CA SER A 74 16.74 2.22 -25.19
C SER A 74 16.01 2.46 -26.51
N GLY A 75 16.00 3.73 -26.92
CA GLY A 75 15.67 4.11 -28.28
C GLY A 75 16.55 3.29 -29.21
N SER A 76 15.93 2.32 -29.86
CA SER A 76 16.42 1.67 -31.06
C SER A 76 16.81 2.77 -32.06
N ARG A 77 18.10 3.09 -32.15
CA ARG A 77 18.66 3.65 -33.38
C ARG A 77 19.06 2.46 -34.22
N GLY A 78 18.07 2.01 -35.01
CA GLY A 78 18.26 1.11 -36.13
C GLY A 78 19.36 1.61 -37.06
N GLY A 79 20.01 0.64 -37.71
CA GLY A 79 21.18 0.82 -38.52
C GLY A 79 21.02 1.81 -39.68
N GLY A 80 22.13 2.45 -40.00
CA GLY A 80 22.36 3.08 -41.28
C GLY A 80 23.62 2.48 -41.87
N ASP A 81 23.47 1.39 -42.63
CA ASP A 81 24.42 1.03 -43.68
C ASP A 81 24.59 2.24 -44.60
N ARG A 82 25.82 2.71 -44.75
CA ARG A 82 26.34 3.39 -45.94
C ARG A 82 27.85 3.65 -45.78
N LYS A 83 28.68 2.79 -46.35
CA LYS A 83 29.97 3.16 -46.96
C LYS A 83 30.41 2.10 -47.96
#